data_AF-H6SK27-F1
#
_entry.id   AF-H6SK27-F1
#
_cell.length_a   1.000
_cell.length_b   1.000
_cell.length_c   1.000
_cell.angle_alpha   90.00
_cell.angle_beta   90.00
_cell.angle_gamma   90.00
#
_symmetry.space_group_name_H-M   'P 1'
#
loop_
_entity.id
_entity.type
_entity.pdbx_description
1 polymer ?
#
loop_
_entity_poly.entity_id
_entity_poly.type
_entity_poly.pdbx_seq_one_letter_code
_entity_poly.pdbx_strand_id
1 'polypeptide(L)'
;MLDSGNTGADVWADTAYRSRKNEEFMAKRGLRSKVHFRRAPGKPLSQAHAKANAARSKVRSAVEHVFACQKGPMALFVRTIGIARAKTKIGMANLVYNMRRLVWWDGRTAPA
;
A
#
# COMPACT_ATOMS: atom_id res chain seq x y z
N MET A 1 -0.42 13.27 -0.54
CA MET A 1 -1.21 14.06 -1.50
C MET A 1 -1.72 13.07 -2.54
N LEU A 2 -3.01 13.11 -2.91
CA LEU A 2 -3.54 12.29 -4.00
C LEU A 2 -3.29 13.03 -5.31
N ASP A 3 -2.68 12.33 -6.28
CA ASP A 3 -2.33 12.87 -7.58
C ASP A 3 -3.59 13.12 -8.42
N SER A 4 -3.75 14.35 -8.92
CA SER A 4 -4.86 14.75 -9.78
C SER A 4 -4.74 14.24 -11.21
N GLY A 5 -3.54 13.85 -11.65
CA GLY A 5 -3.31 13.23 -12.96
C GLY A 5 -3.65 11.74 -12.98
N ASN A 6 -3.94 11.14 -11.83
CA ASN A 6 -4.30 9.73 -11.74
C ASN A 6 -5.73 9.51 -12.25
N THR A 7 -5.88 8.65 -13.27
CA THR A 7 -7.16 8.29 -13.87
C THR A 7 -7.96 7.29 -13.02
N GLY A 8 -7.33 6.67 -12.02
CA GLY A 8 -7.97 5.76 -11.08
C GLY A 8 -8.75 6.48 -9.99
N ALA A 9 -10.05 6.18 -9.88
CA ALA A 9 -10.90 6.73 -8.83
C ALA A 9 -10.74 6.02 -7.46
N ASP A 10 -10.21 4.80 -7.41
CA ASP A 10 -10.12 4.02 -6.17
C ASP A 10 -8.93 4.41 -5.29
N VAL A 11 -9.21 4.75 -4.04
CA VAL A 11 -8.20 5.14 -3.04
C VAL A 11 -8.05 4.04 -1.99
N TRP A 12 -6.88 3.41 -1.99
CA TRP A 12 -6.53 2.31 -1.08
C TRP A 12 -5.74 2.83 0.11
N ALA A 13 -6.18 2.55 1.32
CA ALA A 13 -5.44 2.87 2.53
C ALA A 13 -5.79 1.96 3.71
N ASP A 14 -4.99 2.03 4.76
CA ASP A 14 -5.29 1.36 6.02
C ASP A 14 -6.34 2.12 6.85
N THR A 15 -6.82 1.43 7.87
CA THR A 15 -7.90 1.88 8.74
C THR A 15 -7.65 3.22 9.43
N ALA A 16 -6.40 3.60 9.71
CA ALA A 16 -6.06 4.88 10.34
C ALA A 16 -6.42 6.08 9.45
N TYR A 17 -6.50 5.87 8.13
CA TYR A 17 -6.92 6.89 7.18
C TYR A 17 -8.44 7.01 7.02
N ARG A 18 -9.24 6.16 7.66
CA ARG A 18 -10.72 6.19 7.59
C ARG A 18 -11.33 7.20 8.54
N SER A 19 -10.81 8.44 8.52
CA SER A 19 -11.40 9.56 9.27
C SER A 19 -12.57 10.17 8.48
N ARG A 20 -13.53 10.77 9.20
CA ARG A 20 -14.66 11.47 8.56
C ARG A 20 -14.19 12.53 7.56
N LYS A 21 -13.18 13.32 7.95
CA LYS A 21 -12.56 14.34 7.09
C LYS A 21 -12.00 13.75 5.79
N ASN A 22 -11.34 12.60 5.86
CA ASN A 22 -10.76 11.97 4.67
C ASN A 22 -11.84 11.37 3.76
N GLU A 23 -12.87 10.74 4.34
CA GLU A 23 -14.00 10.20 3.59
C GLU A 23 -14.78 11.33 2.87
N GLU A 24 -15.05 12.44 3.55
CA GLU A 24 -15.66 13.63 2.95
C GLU A 24 -14.78 14.23 1.84
N PHE A 25 -13.47 14.29 2.06
CA PHE A 25 -12.52 14.78 1.06
C PHE A 25 -12.51 13.90 -0.20
N MET A 26 -12.52 12.57 -0.04
CA MET A 26 -12.60 11.64 -1.16
C MET A 26 -13.93 11.77 -1.90
N ALA A 27 -15.05 11.83 -1.18
CA ALA A 27 -16.37 12.01 -1.78
C ALA A 27 -16.48 13.31 -2.59
N LYS A 28 -16.00 14.44 -2.04
CA LYS A 28 -15.97 15.74 -2.73
C LYS A 28 -15.14 15.72 -4.03
N ARG A 29 -14.15 14.84 -4.13
CA ARG A 29 -13.29 14.69 -5.30
C ARG A 29 -13.74 13.57 -6.25
N GLY A 30 -14.90 12.94 -6.01
CA GLY A 30 -15.36 11.81 -6.82
C GLY A 30 -14.53 10.54 -6.66
N LEU A 31 -13.74 10.44 -5.59
CA LEU A 31 -12.87 9.31 -5.32
C LEU A 31 -13.62 8.22 -4.53
N ARG A 32 -13.38 6.96 -4.88
CA ARG A 32 -13.98 5.78 -4.26
C ARG A 32 -13.10 5.28 -3.11
N SER A 33 -13.61 5.36 -1.88
CA SER A 33 -12.90 4.87 -0.70
C SER A 33 -12.80 3.34 -0.68
N LYS A 34 -11.57 2.84 -0.82
CA LYS A 34 -11.18 1.45 -0.53
C LYS A 34 -10.40 1.36 0.79
N VAL A 35 -10.58 2.34 1.68
CA VAL A 35 -9.93 2.38 2.99
C VAL A 35 -10.53 1.33 3.93
N HIS A 36 -9.72 0.62 4.71
CA HIS A 36 -10.22 -0.45 5.58
C HIS A 36 -11.17 0.04 6.68
N PHE A 37 -12.18 -0.78 7.00
CA PHE A 37 -13.08 -0.53 8.14
C PHE A 37 -12.39 -0.85 9.47
N ARG A 38 -12.61 0.01 10.48
CA ARG A 38 -12.15 -0.19 11.85
C ARG A 38 -13.17 -0.99 12.66
N ARG A 39 -12.68 -1.87 13.53
CA ARG A 39 -13.49 -2.47 14.59
C ARG A 39 -13.72 -1.43 15.69
N ALA A 40 -14.94 -1.36 16.22
CA ALA A 40 -15.17 -0.57 17.43
C ALA A 40 -14.49 -1.26 18.63
N PRO A 41 -14.04 -0.51 19.66
CA PRO A 41 -13.47 -1.09 20.87
C PRO A 41 -14.42 -2.14 21.47
N GLY A 42 -13.91 -3.33 21.76
CA GLY A 42 -14.67 -4.44 22.35
C GLY A 42 -15.71 -5.09 21.44
N LYS A 43 -15.83 -4.70 20.16
CA LYS A 43 -16.85 -5.25 19.25
C LYS A 43 -16.22 -5.91 18.01
N PRO A 44 -16.78 -7.02 17.52
CA PRO A 44 -16.35 -7.61 16.26
C PRO A 44 -16.68 -6.68 15.09
N LEU A 45 -15.98 -6.90 13.97
CA LEU A 45 -16.33 -6.23 12.71
C LEU A 45 -17.65 -6.83 12.19
N SER A 46 -18.55 -6.00 11.66
CA SER A 46 -19.76 -6.53 11.01
C SER A 46 -19.37 -7.46 9.86
N GLN A 47 -20.18 -8.48 9.57
CA GLN A 47 -19.87 -9.43 8.48
C GLN A 47 -19.69 -8.73 7.13
N ALA A 48 -20.50 -7.71 6.84
CA ALA A 48 -20.39 -6.92 5.62
C ALA A 48 -19.04 -6.18 5.54
N HIS A 49 -18.62 -5.52 6.63
CA HIS A 49 -17.32 -4.85 6.69
C HIS A 49 -16.16 -5.85 6.63
N ALA A 50 -16.30 -7.04 7.21
CA ALA A 50 -15.30 -8.09 7.13
C ALA A 50 -15.13 -8.59 5.69
N LYS A 51 -16.22 -8.87 4.98
CA LYS A 51 -16.19 -9.23 3.54
C LYS A 51 -15.54 -8.12 2.70
N ALA A 52 -15.90 -6.86 2.95
CA ALA A 52 -15.31 -5.72 2.26
C ALA A 52 -13.80 -5.58 2.53
N ASN A 53 -13.38 -5.72 3.80
CA ASN A 53 -11.97 -5.71 4.16
C ASN A 53 -11.21 -6.89 3.54
N ALA A 54 -11.79 -8.10 3.50
CA ALA A 54 -11.15 -9.25 2.86
C ALA A 54 -10.91 -9.01 1.35
N ALA A 55 -11.90 -8.47 0.65
CA ALA A 55 -11.74 -8.09 -0.76
C ALA A 55 -10.66 -7.02 -0.94
N ARG A 56 -10.55 -6.07 0.00
CA ARG A 56 -9.51 -5.04 -0.02
C ARG A 56 -8.12 -5.56 0.31
N SER A 57 -8.02 -6.51 1.23
CA SER A 57 -6.77 -7.19 1.59
C SER A 57 -6.15 -7.94 0.41
N LYS A 58 -6.96 -8.48 -0.52
CA LYS A 58 -6.46 -9.15 -1.73
C LYS A 58 -5.60 -8.22 -2.60
N VAL A 59 -5.96 -6.95 -2.71
CA VAL A 59 -5.16 -5.96 -3.46
C VAL A 59 -3.97 -5.50 -2.63
N ARG A 60 -4.18 -5.28 -1.33
CA ARG A 60 -3.15 -4.80 -0.41
C ARG A 60 -2.00 -5.80 -0.23
N SER A 61 -2.26 -7.10 -0.24
CA SER A 61 -1.24 -8.13 -0.06
C SER A 61 -0.13 -8.07 -1.11
N ALA A 62 -0.46 -7.65 -2.34
CA ALA A 62 0.53 -7.44 -3.40
C ALA A 62 1.55 -6.33 -3.04
N VAL A 63 1.11 -5.30 -2.32
CA VAL A 63 1.99 -4.24 -1.82
C VAL A 63 2.74 -4.69 -0.57
N GLU A 64 2.10 -5.44 0.32
CA GLU A 64 2.74 -6.00 1.52
C GLU A 64 3.89 -6.94 1.19
N HIS A 65 3.83 -7.64 0.05
CA HIS A 65 4.93 -8.46 -0.44
C HIS A 65 6.23 -7.65 -0.66
N VAL A 66 6.13 -6.40 -1.11
CA VAL A 66 7.28 -5.49 -1.26
C VAL A 66 7.94 -5.26 0.10
N PHE A 67 7.14 -4.90 1.10
CA PHE A 67 7.62 -4.65 2.46
C PHE A 67 8.18 -5.92 3.12
N ALA A 68 7.57 -7.08 2.87
CA ALA A 68 8.07 -8.36 3.35
C ALA A 68 9.46 -8.67 2.76
N CYS A 69 9.66 -8.44 1.46
CA CYS A 69 10.95 -8.61 0.80
C CYS A 69 11.99 -7.63 1.37
N GLN A 70 11.60 -6.36 1.58
CA GLN A 70 12.47 -5.37 2.17
C GLN A 70 12.89 -5.74 3.60
N LYS A 71 11.96 -6.19 4.44
CA LYS A 71 12.25 -6.52 5.84
C LYS A 71 13.03 -7.83 5.99
N GLY A 72 12.70 -8.86 5.21
CA GLY A 72 13.35 -10.17 5.26
C GLY A 72 14.59 -10.22 4.36
N PRO A 73 14.44 -10.66 3.08
CA PRO A 73 15.54 -10.82 2.13
C PRO A 73 16.51 -9.64 2.00
N MET A 74 16.04 -8.39 2.09
CA MET A 74 16.92 -7.22 2.00
C MET A 74 17.44 -6.74 3.35
N ALA A 75 16.90 -7.27 4.47
CA ALA A 75 17.20 -6.83 5.84
C ALA A 75 17.22 -5.29 5.98
N LEU A 76 16.27 -4.61 5.34
CA LEU A 76 16.26 -3.16 5.24
C LEU A 76 16.12 -2.53 6.62
N PHE A 77 17.13 -1.75 6.99
CA PHE A 77 17.19 -1.10 8.28
C PHE A 77 17.78 0.31 8.17
N VAL A 78 17.09 1.33 8.68
CA VAL A 78 17.47 2.75 8.53
C VAL A 78 17.86 3.34 9.89
N ARG A 79 19.16 3.57 10.12
CA ARG A 79 19.73 4.28 11.29
C ARG A 79 20.61 5.47 10.89
N THR A 80 20.38 6.02 9.70
CA THR A 80 21.16 7.15 9.18
C THR A 80 20.76 8.46 9.87
N ILE A 81 21.74 9.29 10.21
CA ILE A 81 21.50 10.65 10.71
C ILE A 81 21.15 11.58 9.54
N GLY A 82 20.00 12.24 9.62
CA GLY A 82 19.52 13.20 8.63
C GLY A 82 18.55 12.62 7.59
N ILE A 83 17.50 13.39 7.28
CA ILE A 83 16.40 12.96 6.41
C ILE A 83 16.84 12.66 4.97
N ALA A 84 17.81 13.41 4.45
CA ALA A 84 18.32 13.20 3.09
C ALA A 84 18.94 11.81 2.95
N ARG A 85 19.78 11.40 3.92
CA ARG A 85 20.43 10.07 3.92
C ARG A 85 19.41 8.94 4.07
N ALA A 86 18.41 9.14 4.93
CA ALA A 86 17.32 8.17 5.11
C ALA A 86 16.52 7.99 3.80
N LYS A 87 16.18 9.11 3.14
CA LYS A 87 15.50 9.09 1.83
C LYS A 87 16.32 8.36 0.77
N THR A 88 17.61 8.63 0.66
CA THR A 88 18.49 7.93 -0.30
C THR A 88 18.53 6.43 -0.02
N LYS A 89 18.69 6.02 1.24
CA LYS A 89 18.71 4.59 1.61
C LYS A 89 17.42 3.87 1.24
N ILE A 90 16.26 4.48 1.54
CA ILE A 90 14.94 3.94 1.19
C ILE A 90 14.76 3.91 -0.33
N GLY A 91 15.18 4.97 -1.03
CA GLY A 91 15.12 5.06 -2.49
C GLY A 91 15.92 3.94 -3.16
N MET A 92 17.15 3.71 -2.73
CA MET A 92 17.99 2.61 -3.24
C MET A 92 17.37 1.24 -2.97
N ALA A 93 16.79 1.01 -1.79
CA ALA A 93 16.10 -0.25 -1.49
C ALA A 93 14.90 -0.49 -2.42
N ASN A 94 14.10 0.56 -2.69
CA ASN A 94 13.00 0.47 -3.65
C ASN A 94 13.51 0.19 -5.07
N LEU A 95 14.61 0.84 -5.49
CA LEU A 95 15.21 0.62 -6.80
C LEU A 95 15.68 -0.84 -6.97
N VAL A 96 16.44 -1.36 -6.00
CA VAL A 96 16.92 -2.76 -6.02
C VAL A 96 15.75 -3.74 -6.03
N TYR A 97 14.70 -3.49 -5.24
CA TYR A 97 13.50 -4.31 -5.27
C TYR A 97 12.86 -4.34 -6.66
N ASN A 98 12.68 -3.17 -7.29
CA ASN A 98 12.08 -3.06 -8.62
C ASN A 98 12.94 -3.74 -9.70
N MET A 99 14.27 -3.60 -9.64
CA MET A 99 15.19 -4.30 -10.55
C MET A 99 15.10 -5.82 -10.39
N ARG A 100 15.10 -6.35 -9.16
CA ARG A 100 14.92 -7.79 -8.89
C ARG A 100 13.57 -8.29 -9.42
N ARG A 101 12.52 -7.51 -9.22
CA ARG A 101 11.18 -7.82 -9.71
C ARG A 101 11.13 -7.82 -11.24
N LEU A 102 11.80 -6.88 -11.91
CA LEU A 102 11.91 -6.84 -13.36
C LEU A 102 12.58 -8.10 -13.90
N VAL A 103 13.76 -8.46 -13.39
CA VAL A 103 14.48 -9.68 -13.81
C VAL A 103 13.63 -10.93 -13.65
N TRP A 104 12.84 -11.00 -12.57
CA TRP A 104 11.92 -12.11 -12.34
C TRP A 104 10.78 -12.17 -13.38
N TRP A 105 10.29 -11.02 -13.84
CA TRP A 105 9.29 -10.97 -14.92
C TRP A 105 9.90 -11.32 -16.28
N ASP A 106 11.08 -10.78 -16.58
CA ASP A 106 11.78 -11.03 -17.85
C ASP A 106 12.18 -12.50 -17.99
N GLY A 107 12.64 -13.14 -16.91
CA GLY A 107 12.92 -14.58 -16.88
C GLY A 107 11.67 -15.47 -16.99
N ARG A 108 10.48 -14.87 -17.05
CA ARG A 108 9.17 -15.53 -17.21
C ARG A 108 8.47 -15.12 -18.49
N THR A 109 9.16 -14.53 -19.47
CA THR A 109 8.60 -14.32 -20.81
C THR A 109 7.75 -15.52 -21.22
N ALA A 110 6.46 -15.22 -21.44
CA ALA A 110 5.39 -16.18 -21.70
C ALA A 110 5.77 -17.12 -22.87
N PRO A 111 5.22 -18.35 -22.91
CA PRO A 111 5.28 -19.12 -24.15
C PRO A 111 4.73 -18.27 -25.30
N ALA A 112 5.44 -18.30 -26.43
CA ALA A 112 5.07 -17.62 -27.67
C ALA A 112 3.68 -18.05 -28.17
#